data_AF-A0A6A6PU46-F1
#
_entry.id   AF-A0A6A6PU46-F1
#
_cell.length_a   1.000
_cell.length_b   1.000
_cell.length_c   1.000
_cell.angle_alpha   90.00
_cell.angle_beta   90.00
_cell.angle_gamma   90.00
#
_symmetry.space_group_name_H-M   'P 1'
#
loop_
_entity.id
_entity.type
_entity.pdbx_description
1 polymer ?
#
loop_
_entity_poly.entity_id
_entity_poly.type
_entity_poly.pdbx_seq_one_letter_code
_entity_poly.pdbx_strand_id
1 'polypeptide(L)'
;MVVPPVYIAGVGISHLKGRHSASNIEELAISAATKALLDAGVSYSDVKHGIACFLGDDLKVSKRVFQSFGKTGAPITKVEGYSGMFIARQFIKSGTSDCILVVGFDQEEPHRKQWFGKGGRVAAVAAVLVNHTFLTSHAYLKDAAVVIRGAKVASPVHSQSPLTAEETLSTKLAIEGALEQAVLAPDDIQILELRHGSNMSAQQALGALNVTEDGHASPISNPFVGSTGLAGMCELVWQLRGWTRDRSVPNAKNCLQYTLGPDGTAYVTIIGRSDGKPAPKWEHVEHLRDGRERLGYNPAFESRGITSEDWHAVRADEAFVPQETGKRLSLSAKGGDRAALARL
;
A
#
# COMPACT_ATOMS: atom_id res chain seq x y z
N MET A 1 23.20 10.83 -6.16
CA MET A 1 22.31 11.22 -5.04
C MET A 1 21.87 9.96 -4.32
N VAL A 2 22.05 9.88 -3.01
CA VAL A 2 21.48 8.77 -2.21
C VAL A 2 19.97 8.98 -2.18
N VAL A 3 19.21 8.01 -2.69
CA VAL A 3 17.74 8.06 -2.63
C VAL A 3 17.32 7.89 -1.16
N PRO A 4 16.54 8.81 -0.58
CA PRO A 4 16.11 8.68 0.81
C PRO A 4 15.27 7.40 0.99
N PRO A 5 15.53 6.60 2.04
CA PRO A 5 14.81 5.36 2.26
C PRO A 5 13.35 5.65 2.66
N VAL A 6 12.46 4.79 2.19
CA VAL A 6 11.02 4.82 2.49
C VAL A 6 10.68 3.58 3.30
N TYR A 7 9.88 3.75 4.34
CA TYR A 7 9.52 2.68 5.25
C TYR A 7 8.02 2.49 5.30
N ILE A 8 7.58 1.24 5.44
CA ILE A 8 6.23 0.86 5.85
C ILE A 8 6.25 0.80 7.39
N ALA A 9 5.60 1.77 8.02
CA ALA A 9 5.52 1.90 9.48
C ALA A 9 4.39 1.05 10.07
N GLY A 10 3.29 0.91 9.34
CA GLY A 10 2.16 0.10 9.79
C GLY A 10 1.30 -0.38 8.63
N VAL A 11 0.61 -1.50 8.85
CA VAL A 11 -0.29 -2.14 7.89
C VAL A 11 -1.58 -2.59 8.59
N GLY A 12 -2.67 -2.63 7.86
CA GLY A 12 -3.97 -3.02 8.39
C GLY A 12 -4.85 -3.65 7.33
N ILE A 13 -5.56 -4.71 7.71
CA ILE A 13 -6.57 -5.36 6.88
C ILE A 13 -7.90 -5.41 7.61
N SER A 14 -8.99 -5.10 6.91
CA SER A 14 -10.34 -5.22 7.45
C SER A 14 -10.80 -6.68 7.47
N HIS A 15 -11.96 -6.94 8.07
CA HIS A 15 -12.67 -8.19 7.83
C HIS A 15 -13.12 -8.31 6.37
N LEU A 16 -13.41 -9.54 5.96
CA LEU A 16 -14.13 -9.83 4.72
C LEU A 16 -15.63 -9.51 4.89
N LYS A 17 -16.16 -8.63 4.05
CA LYS A 17 -17.61 -8.45 3.90
C LYS A 17 -17.98 -8.43 2.43
N GLY A 18 -19.25 -8.72 2.14
CA GLY A 18 -19.76 -8.63 0.77
C GLY A 18 -19.73 -7.18 0.24
N ARG A 19 -19.36 -7.01 -1.03
CA ARG A 19 -19.30 -5.71 -1.74
C ARG A 19 -20.71 -5.21 -2.13
N HIS A 20 -21.66 -5.22 -1.20
CA HIS A 20 -23.08 -4.97 -1.48
C HIS A 20 -23.48 -3.49 -1.33
N SER A 21 -22.74 -2.67 -0.56
CA SER A 21 -23.08 -1.26 -0.34
C SER A 21 -21.84 -0.37 -0.16
N ALA A 22 -21.98 0.91 -0.49
CA ALA A 22 -20.96 1.93 -0.24
C ALA A 22 -20.66 2.13 1.25
N SER A 23 -21.65 1.91 2.13
CA SER A 23 -21.45 1.98 3.59
C SER A 23 -20.55 0.84 4.09
N ASN A 24 -20.68 -0.36 3.52
CA ASN A 24 -19.80 -1.47 3.86
C ASN A 24 -18.36 -1.15 3.41
N ILE A 25 -18.19 -0.66 2.18
CA ILE A 25 -16.86 -0.30 1.65
C ILE A 25 -16.20 0.76 2.55
N GLU A 26 -16.96 1.78 2.97
CA GLU A 26 -16.49 2.81 3.89
C GLU A 26 -16.08 2.25 5.26
N GLU A 27 -16.92 1.41 5.87
CA GLU A 27 -16.63 0.76 7.16
C GLU A 27 -15.36 -0.10 7.08
N LEU A 28 -15.21 -0.88 6.01
CA LEU A 28 -14.01 -1.69 5.79
C LEU A 28 -12.76 -0.80 5.66
N ALA A 29 -12.83 0.27 4.87
CA ALA A 29 -11.71 1.19 4.67
C ALA A 29 -11.29 1.87 5.97
N ILE A 30 -12.26 2.34 6.75
CA ILE A 30 -12.01 2.92 8.08
C ILE A 30 -11.38 1.87 8.98
N SER A 31 -11.89 0.64 9.01
CA SER A 31 -11.30 -0.45 9.78
C SER A 31 -9.84 -0.72 9.42
N ALA A 32 -9.52 -0.84 8.12
CA ALA A 32 -8.15 -1.09 7.67
C ALA A 32 -7.22 0.08 7.98
N ALA A 33 -7.65 1.31 7.71
CA ALA A 33 -6.88 2.52 7.98
C ALA A 33 -6.62 2.72 9.49
N THR A 34 -7.63 2.50 10.34
CA THR A 34 -7.47 2.55 11.80
C THR A 34 -6.42 1.55 12.26
N LYS A 35 -6.48 0.30 11.77
CA LYS A 35 -5.49 -0.73 12.11
C LYS A 35 -4.09 -0.36 11.66
N ALA A 36 -3.93 0.19 10.45
CA ALA A 36 -2.62 0.61 9.94
C ALA A 36 -2.03 1.77 10.76
N LEU A 37 -2.86 2.73 11.18
CA LEU A 37 -2.46 3.85 12.05
C LEU A 37 -2.11 3.37 13.47
N LEU A 38 -2.90 2.47 14.07
CA LEU A 38 -2.60 1.85 15.35
C LEU A 38 -1.32 1.02 15.30
N ASP A 39 -1.14 0.22 14.25
CA ASP A 39 0.08 -0.55 14.03
C ASP A 39 1.30 0.37 13.95
N ALA A 40 1.21 1.43 13.16
CA ALA A 40 2.24 2.48 13.08
C ALA A 40 2.37 3.32 14.36
N GLY A 41 1.40 3.28 15.27
CA GLY A 41 1.38 4.13 16.46
C GLY A 41 1.38 5.62 16.15
N VAL A 42 0.69 6.03 15.09
CA VAL A 42 0.54 7.44 14.67
C VAL A 42 -0.93 7.81 14.56
N SER A 43 -1.25 9.10 14.59
CA SER A 43 -2.61 9.57 14.36
C SER A 43 -2.75 10.19 12.97
N TYR A 44 -3.98 10.47 12.56
CA TYR A 44 -4.23 11.14 11.29
C TYR A 44 -3.69 12.58 11.22
N SER A 45 -3.34 13.18 12.37
CA SER A 45 -2.61 14.46 12.44
C SER A 45 -1.23 14.38 11.75
N ASP A 46 -0.60 13.21 11.80
CA ASP A 46 0.72 12.97 11.21
C ASP A 46 0.65 12.80 9.69
N VAL A 47 -0.48 12.32 9.17
CA VAL A 47 -0.67 12.04 7.74
C VAL A 47 -0.70 13.32 6.93
N LYS A 48 0.27 13.49 6.03
CA LYS A 48 0.40 14.67 5.15
C LYS A 48 -0.14 14.43 3.75
N HIS A 49 -0.40 13.18 3.36
CA HIS A 49 -1.01 12.83 2.08
C HIS A 49 -1.81 11.52 2.21
N GLY A 50 -3.02 11.48 1.67
CA GLY A 50 -3.82 10.26 1.54
C GLY A 50 -3.76 9.68 0.13
N ILE A 51 -3.52 8.39 -0.02
CA ILE A 51 -3.64 7.71 -1.32
C ILE A 51 -4.82 6.74 -1.29
N ALA A 52 -5.73 6.95 -2.22
CA ALA A 52 -6.99 6.24 -2.32
C ALA A 52 -6.95 5.29 -3.53
N CYS A 53 -6.79 4.00 -3.28
CA CYS A 53 -6.74 2.94 -4.29
C CYS A 53 -8.12 2.27 -4.44
N PHE A 54 -9.12 3.03 -4.88
CA PHE A 54 -10.51 2.58 -5.03
C PHE A 54 -10.80 2.29 -6.51
N LEU A 55 -11.51 1.20 -6.81
CA LEU A 55 -11.93 0.86 -8.18
C LEU A 55 -13.30 1.46 -8.51
N GLY A 56 -13.43 2.19 -9.61
CA GLY A 56 -14.72 2.63 -10.18
C GLY A 56 -15.39 3.81 -9.47
N ASP A 57 -16.74 3.81 -9.43
CA ASP A 57 -17.61 4.93 -8.99
C ASP A 57 -17.58 5.25 -7.47
N ASP A 58 -16.66 4.65 -6.71
CA ASP A 58 -16.47 4.85 -5.27
C ASP A 58 -15.83 6.22 -4.91
N LEU A 59 -15.94 7.21 -5.79
CA LEU A 59 -15.30 8.53 -5.67
C LEU A 59 -15.75 9.30 -4.43
N LYS A 60 -17.01 9.13 -3.99
CA LYS A 60 -17.50 9.74 -2.74
C LYS A 60 -17.00 8.99 -1.51
N VAL A 61 -16.80 7.68 -1.61
CA VAL A 61 -16.36 6.82 -0.50
C VAL A 61 -14.96 7.21 -0.06
N SER A 62 -14.00 7.29 -0.99
CA SER A 62 -12.63 7.72 -0.70
C SER A 62 -12.56 9.01 0.12
N LYS A 63 -13.27 10.06 -0.32
CA LYS A 63 -13.31 11.34 0.41
C LYS A 63 -13.89 11.18 1.81
N ARG A 64 -14.99 10.43 1.98
CA ARG A 64 -15.60 10.21 3.30
C ARG A 64 -14.71 9.41 4.24
N VAL A 65 -14.03 8.37 3.74
CA VAL A 65 -13.08 7.57 4.51
C VAL A 65 -12.00 8.46 5.14
N PHE A 66 -11.28 9.23 4.34
CA PHE A 66 -10.23 10.12 4.86
C PHE A 66 -10.82 11.23 5.77
N GLN A 67 -11.97 11.80 5.41
CA GLN A 67 -12.65 12.81 6.24
C GLN A 67 -13.15 12.29 7.58
N SER A 68 -13.41 10.98 7.70
CA SER A 68 -13.82 10.35 8.96
C SER A 68 -12.71 10.48 10.02
N PHE A 69 -11.44 10.39 9.60
CA PHE A 69 -10.29 10.51 10.48
C PHE A 69 -9.99 11.96 10.86
N GLY A 70 -10.32 12.93 10.02
CA GLY A 70 -10.15 14.33 10.33
C GLY A 70 -10.13 15.20 9.08
N LYS A 71 -10.34 16.50 9.25
CA LYS A 71 -10.24 17.47 8.16
C LYS A 71 -8.90 18.19 8.27
N THR A 72 -7.77 17.51 8.13
CA THR A 72 -6.42 18.08 8.32
C THR A 72 -5.91 18.93 7.15
N GLY A 73 -6.66 18.97 6.04
CA GLY A 73 -6.22 19.64 4.81
C GLY A 73 -5.26 18.81 3.97
N ALA A 74 -4.87 17.61 4.42
CA ALA A 74 -4.05 16.69 3.65
C ALA A 74 -4.71 16.34 2.31
N PRO A 75 -4.01 16.47 1.16
CA PRO A 75 -4.54 16.10 -0.14
C PRO A 75 -4.79 14.59 -0.22
N ILE A 76 -5.80 14.22 -1.02
CA ILE A 76 -6.14 12.82 -1.30
C ILE A 76 -5.95 12.57 -2.80
N THR A 77 -4.95 11.77 -3.17
CA THR A 77 -4.73 11.34 -4.56
C THR A 77 -5.39 10.00 -4.80
N LYS A 78 -6.17 9.89 -5.87
CA LYS A 78 -6.83 8.65 -6.26
C LYS A 78 -6.04 7.97 -7.36
N VAL A 79 -5.84 6.67 -7.22
CA VAL A 79 -5.04 5.84 -8.13
C VAL A 79 -5.64 4.46 -8.27
N GLU A 80 -5.16 3.67 -9.22
CA GLU A 80 -5.57 2.27 -9.36
C GLU A 80 -4.97 1.40 -8.24
N GLY A 81 -5.70 0.34 -7.87
CA GLY A 81 -5.41 -0.58 -6.75
C GLY A 81 -3.93 -0.88 -6.50
N TYR A 82 -3.28 -1.45 -7.51
CA TYR A 82 -1.89 -1.94 -7.49
C TYR A 82 -0.82 -0.83 -7.53
N SER A 83 -1.19 0.40 -7.93
CA SER A 83 -0.23 1.50 -8.10
C SER A 83 0.03 2.31 -6.82
N GLY A 84 -0.84 2.20 -5.82
CA GLY A 84 -0.83 3.05 -4.63
C GLY A 84 0.47 3.01 -3.83
N MET A 85 1.00 1.82 -3.59
CA MET A 85 2.28 1.65 -2.90
C MET A 85 3.44 2.32 -3.65
N PHE A 86 3.47 2.18 -4.98
CA PHE A 86 4.50 2.80 -5.81
C PHE A 86 4.40 4.32 -5.78
N ILE A 87 3.20 4.89 -5.94
CA ILE A 87 2.97 6.33 -5.93
C ILE A 87 3.28 6.93 -4.55
N ALA A 88 2.87 6.28 -3.46
CA ALA A 88 3.22 6.69 -2.10
C ALA A 88 4.73 6.78 -1.91
N ARG A 89 5.46 5.75 -2.37
CA ARG A 89 6.92 5.74 -2.35
C ARG A 89 7.49 6.92 -3.15
N GLN A 90 6.93 7.26 -4.31
CA GLN A 90 7.44 8.39 -5.10
C GLN A 90 7.26 9.73 -4.38
N PHE A 91 6.10 9.98 -3.74
CA PHE A 91 5.88 11.21 -2.99
C PHE A 91 6.82 11.36 -1.79
N ILE A 92 7.14 10.26 -1.11
CA ILE A 92 8.11 10.28 -0.01
C ILE A 92 9.53 10.48 -0.56
N LYS A 93 9.89 9.76 -1.63
CA LYS A 93 11.22 9.87 -2.26
C LYS A 93 11.51 11.26 -2.81
N SER A 94 10.50 11.96 -3.32
CA SER A 94 10.63 13.34 -3.80
C SER A 94 10.69 14.38 -2.69
N GLY A 95 10.49 13.98 -1.42
CA GLY A 95 10.39 14.90 -0.28
C GLY A 95 9.10 15.73 -0.27
N THR A 96 8.07 15.31 -1.02
CA THR A 96 6.78 16.02 -1.09
C THR A 96 5.88 15.69 0.10
N SER A 97 6.10 14.53 0.75
CA SER A 97 5.39 14.13 1.97
C SER A 97 6.25 13.25 2.85
N ASP A 98 6.06 13.34 4.17
CA ASP A 98 6.86 12.62 5.16
C ASP A 98 6.13 11.42 5.77
N CYS A 99 4.79 11.45 5.72
CA CYS A 99 3.90 10.41 6.24
C CYS A 99 2.65 10.32 5.34
N ILE A 100 2.41 9.15 4.76
CA ILE A 100 1.34 8.88 3.80
C ILE A 100 0.51 7.71 4.29
N LEU A 101 -0.82 7.88 4.26
CA LEU A 101 -1.77 6.79 4.47
C LEU A 101 -2.30 6.32 3.12
N VAL A 102 -1.99 5.08 2.75
CA VAL A 102 -2.52 4.40 1.58
C VAL A 102 -3.71 3.56 2.03
N VAL A 103 -4.85 3.67 1.35
CA VAL A 103 -6.05 2.85 1.61
C VAL A 103 -6.57 2.32 0.28
N GLY A 104 -6.73 1.01 0.18
CA GLY A 104 -7.24 0.32 -0.98
C GLY A 104 -8.13 -0.85 -0.62
N PHE A 105 -8.59 -1.55 -1.65
CA PHE A 105 -9.42 -2.74 -1.50
C PHE A 105 -8.79 -3.88 -2.23
N ASP A 106 -8.96 -5.04 -1.64
CA ASP A 106 -8.53 -6.28 -2.20
C ASP A 106 -9.76 -7.20 -2.27
N GLN A 107 -10.03 -7.76 -3.45
CA GLN A 107 -11.22 -8.56 -3.68
C GLN A 107 -10.84 -10.04 -3.66
N GLU A 108 -11.59 -10.85 -2.91
CA GLU A 108 -11.41 -12.30 -2.91
C GLU A 108 -11.63 -12.84 -4.33
N GLU A 109 -10.67 -13.61 -4.84
CA GLU A 109 -10.82 -14.24 -6.15
C GLU A 109 -11.99 -15.23 -6.13
N PRO A 110 -12.94 -15.16 -7.08
CA PRO A 110 -14.00 -16.16 -7.13
C PRO A 110 -13.38 -17.52 -7.45
N HIS A 111 -13.60 -18.52 -6.59
CA HIS A 111 -13.38 -19.90 -6.97
C HIS A 111 -14.19 -20.21 -8.24
N ARG A 112 -13.49 -20.34 -9.38
CA ARG A 112 -13.95 -20.92 -10.65
C ARG A 112 -15.41 -20.55 -11.02
N LYS A 113 -15.58 -19.49 -11.82
CA LYS A 113 -16.80 -19.06 -12.58
C LYS A 113 -17.64 -17.90 -12.00
N GLN A 114 -17.07 -16.71 -11.84
CA GLN A 114 -17.88 -15.48 -11.81
C GLN A 114 -17.07 -14.28 -12.33
N TRP A 115 -16.90 -14.21 -13.66
CA TRP A 115 -16.24 -13.08 -14.34
C TRP A 115 -17.19 -11.89 -14.56
N PHE A 116 -18.47 -12.03 -14.21
CA PHE A 116 -19.48 -10.98 -14.29
C PHE A 116 -20.46 -11.13 -13.12
N GLY A 117 -20.36 -10.29 -12.08
CA GLY A 117 -21.38 -10.25 -11.04
C GLY A 117 -20.97 -9.61 -9.72
N LYS A 118 -21.79 -8.66 -9.25
CA LYS A 118 -21.88 -8.25 -7.84
C LYS A 118 -22.04 -9.50 -6.97
N GLY A 119 -21.08 -9.81 -6.11
CA GLY A 119 -21.15 -11.01 -5.25
C GLY A 119 -19.89 -11.40 -4.50
N GLY A 120 -18.71 -10.86 -4.84
CA GLY A 120 -17.46 -11.15 -4.13
C GLY A 120 -17.38 -10.51 -2.74
N ARG A 121 -16.71 -11.20 -1.80
CA ARG A 121 -16.25 -10.58 -0.56
C ARG A 121 -15.02 -9.73 -0.84
N VAL A 122 -14.91 -8.63 -0.13
CA VAL A 122 -13.82 -7.66 -0.24
C VAL A 122 -13.27 -7.39 1.15
N ALA A 123 -11.97 -7.20 1.25
CA ALA A 123 -11.33 -6.58 2.40
C ALA A 123 -10.75 -5.23 1.96
N ALA A 124 -10.81 -4.24 2.83
CA ALA A 124 -9.97 -3.07 2.68
C ALA A 124 -8.59 -3.36 3.28
N VAL A 125 -7.58 -2.73 2.70
CA VAL A 125 -6.19 -2.80 3.15
C VAL A 125 -5.64 -1.39 3.24
N ALA A 126 -4.84 -1.13 4.26
CA ALA A 126 -4.15 0.14 4.41
C ALA A 126 -2.69 -0.05 4.82
N ALA A 127 -1.87 0.93 4.46
CA ALA A 127 -0.47 1.01 4.84
C ALA A 127 -0.09 2.45 5.17
N VAL A 128 0.71 2.64 6.20
CA VAL A 128 1.34 3.91 6.57
C VAL A 128 2.78 3.88 6.10
N LEU A 129 3.14 4.79 5.20
CA LEU A 129 4.52 4.94 4.74
C LEU A 129 5.12 6.22 5.28
N VAL A 130 6.39 6.14 5.66
CA VAL A 130 7.12 7.26 6.27
C VAL A 130 8.52 7.41 5.69
N ASN A 131 9.06 8.63 5.76
CA ASN A 131 10.44 8.91 5.41
C ASN A 131 11.40 8.57 6.57
N HIS A 132 12.71 8.67 6.33
CA HIS A 132 13.72 8.39 7.34
C HIS A 132 13.69 9.34 8.55
N THR A 133 13.47 10.63 8.32
CA THR A 133 13.42 11.65 9.39
C THR A 133 12.25 11.37 10.34
N PHE A 134 11.08 11.05 9.80
CA PHE A 134 9.90 10.66 10.56
C PHE A 134 10.17 9.37 11.33
N LEU A 135 10.77 8.35 10.70
CA LEU A 135 11.10 7.11 11.40
C LEU A 135 12.07 7.36 12.57
N THR A 136 13.06 8.23 12.38
CA THR A 136 14.09 8.50 13.40
C THR A 136 13.57 9.34 14.56
N SER A 137 12.57 10.22 14.33
CA SER A 137 11.88 10.96 15.39
C SER A 137 10.90 10.10 16.20
N HIS A 138 10.51 8.92 15.70
CA HIS A 138 9.61 7.98 16.36
C HIS A 138 10.34 6.68 16.72
N ALA A 139 11.09 6.68 17.83
CA ALA A 139 11.98 5.58 18.20
C ALA A 139 11.30 4.19 18.26
N TYR A 140 10.03 4.14 18.68
CA TYR A 140 9.24 2.91 18.79
C TYR A 140 8.93 2.25 17.42
N LEU A 141 9.10 2.97 16.31
CA LEU A 141 8.90 2.42 14.97
C LEU A 141 10.13 1.72 14.41
N LYS A 142 11.34 1.99 14.92
CA LYS A 142 12.60 1.56 14.26
C LYS A 142 12.70 0.05 14.08
N ASP A 143 12.30 -0.72 15.08
CA ASP A 143 12.40 -2.18 15.08
C ASP A 143 11.26 -2.87 14.31
N ALA A 144 10.12 -2.18 14.16
CA ALA A 144 8.93 -2.68 13.46
C ALA A 144 8.86 -2.22 12.00
N ALA A 145 9.52 -1.12 11.63
CA ALA A 145 9.43 -0.57 10.29
C ALA A 145 10.16 -1.45 9.25
N VAL A 146 9.51 -1.66 8.12
CA VAL A 146 10.01 -2.42 6.98
C VAL A 146 10.41 -1.44 5.90
N VAL A 147 11.62 -1.55 5.34
CA VAL A 147 12.10 -0.63 4.31
C VAL A 147 11.74 -1.13 2.91
N ILE A 148 11.33 -0.21 2.04
CA ILE A 148 11.15 -0.48 0.61
C ILE A 148 12.51 -0.33 -0.08
N ARG A 149 13.15 -1.47 -0.38
CA ARG A 149 14.48 -1.56 -1.01
C ARG A 149 14.43 -1.14 -2.47
N GLY A 150 13.43 -1.64 -3.20
CA GLY A 150 13.26 -1.37 -4.63
C GLY A 150 11.79 -1.34 -5.00
N ALA A 151 11.42 -0.51 -5.98
CA ALA A 151 10.09 -0.59 -6.56
C ALA A 151 10.13 -0.10 -8.01
N LYS A 152 9.49 -0.84 -8.91
CA LYS A 152 9.49 -0.56 -10.35
C LYS A 152 8.12 -0.91 -10.93
N VAL A 153 7.73 -0.11 -11.91
CA VAL A 153 6.54 -0.32 -12.74
C VAL A 153 7.00 -0.39 -14.18
N ALA A 154 6.46 -1.33 -14.94
CA ALA A 154 6.69 -1.43 -16.37
C ALA A 154 5.39 -1.85 -17.06
N SER A 155 5.03 -1.14 -18.13
CA SER A 155 3.87 -1.45 -18.95
C SER A 155 4.30 -2.09 -20.26
N PRO A 156 3.45 -2.90 -20.90
CA PRO A 156 3.65 -3.37 -22.26
C PRO A 156 3.90 -2.19 -23.21
N VAL A 157 4.85 -2.34 -24.12
CA VAL A 157 4.98 -1.42 -25.26
C VAL A 157 3.75 -1.66 -26.12
N HIS A 158 2.99 -0.62 -26.49
CA HIS A 158 1.92 -0.77 -27.47
C HIS A 158 2.51 -1.10 -28.84
N SER A 159 2.87 -2.36 -29.08
CA SER A 159 3.45 -2.86 -30.33
C SER A 159 2.54 -3.91 -30.97
N GLN A 160 2.80 -4.28 -32.22
CA GLN A 160 2.00 -5.31 -32.92
C GLN A 160 2.31 -6.75 -32.45
N SER A 161 2.94 -6.93 -31.29
CA SER A 161 3.33 -8.25 -30.78
C SER A 161 2.17 -8.94 -30.05
N PRO A 162 2.17 -10.27 -29.91
CA PRO A 162 1.21 -10.96 -29.05
C PRO A 162 1.33 -10.49 -27.60
N LEU A 163 0.19 -10.19 -26.96
CA LEU A 163 0.11 -9.67 -25.58
C LEU A 163 0.97 -10.44 -24.57
N THR A 164 1.06 -11.77 -24.69
CA THR A 164 1.83 -12.64 -23.78
C THR A 164 3.34 -12.38 -23.83
N ALA A 165 3.89 -12.06 -25.00
CA ALA A 165 5.30 -11.72 -25.15
C ALA A 165 5.61 -10.36 -24.49
N GLU A 166 4.68 -9.41 -24.60
CA GLU A 166 4.83 -8.08 -24.01
C GLU A 166 4.66 -8.08 -22.48
N GLU A 167 3.74 -8.89 -21.95
CA GLU A 167 3.58 -9.14 -20.50
C GLU A 167 4.84 -9.76 -19.87
N THR A 168 5.49 -10.67 -20.59
CA THR A 168 6.75 -11.28 -20.16
C THR A 168 7.86 -10.24 -20.08
N LEU A 169 7.93 -9.35 -21.08
CA LEU A 169 8.91 -8.27 -21.12
C LEU A 169 8.68 -7.23 -20.01
N SER A 170 7.44 -6.77 -19.83
CA SER A 170 7.10 -5.81 -18.77
C SER A 170 7.42 -6.39 -17.39
N THR A 171 7.10 -7.66 -17.17
CA THR A 171 7.46 -8.40 -15.94
C THR A 171 8.96 -8.43 -15.71
N LYS A 172 9.75 -8.83 -16.71
CA LYS A 172 11.21 -8.89 -16.61
C LYS A 172 11.81 -7.51 -16.28
N LEU A 173 11.40 -6.47 -17.00
CA LEU A 173 11.87 -5.09 -16.78
C LEU A 173 11.49 -4.56 -15.39
N ALA A 174 10.31 -4.90 -14.88
CA ALA A 174 9.88 -4.52 -13.54
C ALA A 174 10.73 -5.22 -12.47
N ILE A 175 10.96 -6.53 -12.60
CA ILE A 175 11.75 -7.29 -11.62
C ILE A 175 13.21 -6.83 -11.62
N GLU A 176 13.86 -6.81 -12.78
CA GLU A 176 15.26 -6.38 -12.91
C GLU A 176 15.46 -4.95 -12.39
N GLY A 177 14.59 -4.02 -12.78
CA GLY A 177 14.67 -2.63 -12.33
C GLY A 177 14.36 -2.43 -10.85
N ALA A 178 13.64 -3.36 -10.20
CA ALA A 178 13.44 -3.34 -8.76
C ALA A 178 14.64 -3.93 -8.02
N LEU A 179 15.21 -5.03 -8.51
CA LEU A 179 16.43 -5.66 -7.98
C LEU A 179 17.63 -4.72 -8.08
N GLU A 180 17.81 -4.06 -9.23
CA GLU A 180 18.86 -3.06 -9.45
C GLU A 180 18.73 -1.90 -8.46
N GLN A 181 17.52 -1.36 -8.26
CA GLN A 181 17.27 -0.33 -7.25
C GLN A 181 17.56 -0.80 -5.83
N ALA A 182 17.27 -2.07 -5.54
CA ALA A 182 17.50 -2.68 -4.23
C ALA A 182 18.98 -3.05 -4.01
N VAL A 183 19.79 -3.08 -5.07
CA VAL A 183 21.16 -3.62 -5.08
C VAL A 183 21.17 -5.07 -4.57
N LEU A 184 20.27 -5.89 -5.13
CA LEU A 184 20.09 -7.30 -4.77
C LEU A 184 20.16 -8.18 -6.02
N ALA A 185 20.67 -9.39 -5.86
CA ALA A 185 20.53 -10.47 -6.83
C ALA A 185 19.18 -11.20 -6.62
N PRO A 186 18.67 -11.94 -7.63
CA PRO A 186 17.51 -12.81 -7.48
C PRO A 186 17.57 -13.73 -6.25
N ASP A 187 18.73 -14.36 -6.01
CA ASP A 187 18.96 -15.29 -4.89
C ASP A 187 18.88 -14.62 -3.50
N ASP A 188 18.93 -13.29 -3.44
CA ASP A 188 18.75 -12.55 -2.20
C ASP A 188 17.27 -12.44 -1.76
N ILE A 189 16.32 -12.92 -2.56
CA ILE A 189 14.87 -12.91 -2.27
C ILE A 189 14.45 -14.24 -1.64
N GLN A 190 13.92 -14.21 -0.41
CA GLN A 190 13.49 -15.42 0.30
C GLN A 190 11.98 -15.66 0.24
N ILE A 191 11.19 -14.60 0.07
CA ILE A 191 9.73 -14.70 0.00
C ILE A 191 9.26 -14.01 -1.26
N LEU A 192 8.47 -14.73 -2.05
CA LEU A 192 7.89 -14.26 -3.29
C LEU A 192 6.37 -14.30 -3.20
N GLU A 193 5.73 -13.14 -3.26
CA GLU A 193 4.27 -13.00 -3.32
C GLU A 193 3.85 -12.64 -4.74
N LEU A 194 3.17 -13.57 -5.42
CA LEU A 194 2.73 -13.41 -6.81
C LEU A 194 1.23 -13.23 -6.89
N ARG A 195 0.80 -12.14 -7.52
CA ARG A 195 -0.62 -11.91 -7.84
C ARG A 195 -0.85 -11.92 -9.34
N HIS A 196 -1.72 -12.85 -9.77
CA HIS A 196 -1.99 -13.08 -11.17
C HIS A 196 -3.44 -13.54 -11.39
N GLY A 197 -4.19 -12.86 -12.26
CA GLY A 197 -5.38 -13.44 -12.90
C GLY A 197 -4.96 -14.35 -14.05
N SER A 198 -4.61 -15.61 -13.77
CA SER A 198 -4.23 -16.68 -14.74
C SER A 198 -3.31 -16.31 -15.94
N ASN A 199 -1.99 -16.56 -15.90
CA ASN A 199 -1.10 -16.73 -17.08
C ASN A 199 0.28 -17.27 -16.65
N MET A 200 0.82 -18.12 -17.51
CA MET A 200 2.14 -18.76 -17.45
C MET A 200 3.33 -17.78 -17.49
N SER A 201 3.11 -16.53 -17.93
CA SER A 201 4.14 -15.53 -18.23
C SER A 201 4.96 -15.10 -17.01
N ALA A 202 4.33 -14.91 -15.85
CA ALA A 202 5.04 -14.53 -14.62
C ALA A 202 5.92 -15.66 -14.09
N GLN A 203 5.41 -16.90 -14.06
CA GLN A 203 6.18 -18.07 -13.64
C GLN A 203 7.36 -18.34 -14.59
N GLN A 204 7.17 -18.14 -15.90
CA GLN A 204 8.26 -18.22 -16.88
C GLN A 204 9.30 -17.12 -16.69
N ALA A 205 8.88 -15.87 -16.46
CA ALA A 205 9.80 -14.77 -16.21
C ALA A 205 10.59 -14.96 -14.90
N LEU A 206 9.94 -15.46 -13.85
CA LEU A 206 10.58 -15.75 -12.56
C LEU A 206 11.51 -16.97 -12.63
N GLY A 207 11.12 -18.01 -13.38
CA GLY A 207 11.96 -19.16 -13.69
C GLY A 207 13.19 -18.77 -14.51
N ALA A 208 13.05 -17.85 -15.47
CA ALA A 208 14.17 -17.33 -16.26
C ALA A 208 15.11 -16.40 -15.45
N LEU A 209 14.65 -15.88 -14.32
CA LEU A 209 15.42 -15.02 -13.42
C LEU A 209 16.02 -15.78 -12.23
N ASN A 210 15.87 -17.12 -12.19
CA ASN A 210 16.27 -17.98 -11.07
C ASN A 210 15.78 -17.50 -9.70
N VAL A 211 14.69 -16.73 -9.66
CA VAL A 211 14.13 -16.23 -8.39
C VAL A 211 13.64 -17.40 -7.51
N THR A 212 13.46 -18.60 -8.09
CA THR A 212 13.37 -19.87 -7.38
C THR A 212 13.74 -21.05 -8.30
N GLU A 213 14.98 -21.54 -8.32
CA GLU A 213 15.29 -22.89 -8.86
C GLU A 213 15.08 -23.99 -7.80
N ASP A 214 15.17 -23.66 -6.50
CA ASP A 214 15.03 -24.63 -5.41
C ASP A 214 13.99 -24.21 -4.36
N GLY A 215 12.73 -24.63 -4.54
CA GLY A 215 11.91 -25.16 -3.45
C GLY A 215 11.47 -24.27 -2.27
N HIS A 216 11.64 -22.94 -2.26
CA HIS A 216 11.26 -22.09 -1.12
C HIS A 216 10.16 -21.06 -1.40
N ALA A 217 9.40 -21.19 -2.49
CA ALA A 217 8.07 -20.60 -2.55
C ALA A 217 7.17 -21.36 -1.56
N SER A 218 7.27 -21.04 -0.26
CA SER A 218 6.23 -21.46 0.67
C SER A 218 4.97 -20.76 0.20
N PRO A 219 3.89 -21.46 -0.19
CA PRO A 219 2.63 -20.81 -0.47
C PRO A 219 2.26 -20.10 0.82
N ILE A 220 2.36 -18.78 0.81
CA ILE A 220 1.97 -17.97 1.94
C ILE A 220 0.49 -18.27 2.13
N SER A 221 0.15 -19.02 3.18
CA SER A 221 -1.23 -19.29 3.55
C SER A 221 -1.78 -18.06 4.28
N ASN A 222 -1.83 -16.94 3.54
CA ASN A 222 -2.60 -15.78 3.96
C ASN A 222 -4.08 -16.18 3.91
N PRO A 223 -4.85 -16.04 5.00
CA PRO A 223 -6.29 -16.29 4.98
C PRO A 223 -7.03 -15.39 3.99
N PHE A 224 -6.36 -14.37 3.45
CA PHE A 224 -6.87 -13.48 2.44
C PHE A 224 -5.94 -13.42 1.22
N VAL A 225 -6.46 -13.84 0.07
CA VAL A 225 -5.77 -13.88 -1.23
C VAL A 225 -6.59 -12.98 -2.16
N GLY A 226 -6.20 -11.71 -2.29
CA GLY A 226 -6.98 -10.72 -3.04
C GLY A 226 -6.33 -10.24 -4.36
N SER A 227 -7.16 -9.86 -5.32
CA SER A 227 -6.79 -9.54 -6.71
C SER A 227 -5.81 -8.36 -6.92
N THR A 228 -5.62 -7.47 -5.94
CA THR A 228 -4.79 -6.26 -6.03
C THR A 228 -3.43 -6.38 -5.36
N GLY A 229 -3.21 -7.42 -4.53
CA GLY A 229 -1.95 -7.69 -3.84
C GLY A 229 -1.69 -6.89 -2.58
N LEU A 230 -2.52 -5.90 -2.22
CA LEU A 230 -2.31 -5.12 -1.00
C LEU A 230 -2.33 -5.99 0.26
N ALA A 231 -3.17 -7.01 0.32
CA ALA A 231 -3.19 -7.91 1.48
C ALA A 231 -1.96 -8.82 1.56
N GLY A 232 -1.39 -9.20 0.40
CA GLY A 232 -0.10 -9.88 0.34
C GLY A 232 1.01 -9.00 0.95
N MET A 233 0.95 -7.68 0.74
CA MET A 233 1.92 -6.75 1.34
C MET A 233 1.86 -6.75 2.88
N CYS A 234 0.66 -6.81 3.47
CA CYS A 234 0.51 -6.95 4.92
C CYS A 234 1.20 -8.19 5.45
N GLU A 235 1.00 -9.33 4.79
CA GLU A 235 1.61 -10.60 5.19
C GLU A 235 3.13 -10.57 5.04
N LEU A 236 3.69 -10.00 3.96
CA LEU A 236 5.13 -9.81 3.83
C LEU A 236 5.71 -8.94 4.96
N VAL A 237 4.99 -7.87 5.36
CA VAL A 237 5.39 -7.05 6.50
C VAL A 237 5.37 -7.86 7.81
N TRP A 238 4.34 -8.68 8.03
CA TRP A 238 4.27 -9.55 9.21
C TRP A 238 5.35 -10.62 9.23
N GLN A 239 5.69 -11.20 8.08
CA GLN A 239 6.81 -12.13 7.92
C GLN A 239 8.12 -11.49 8.38
N LEU A 240 8.44 -10.29 7.87
CA LEU A 240 9.68 -9.56 8.21
C LEU A 240 9.74 -9.07 9.66
N ARG A 241 8.58 -8.93 10.32
CA ARG A 241 8.46 -8.61 11.75
C ARG A 241 8.52 -9.84 12.65
N GLY A 242 8.49 -11.06 12.10
CA GLY A 242 8.43 -12.30 12.88
C GLY A 242 7.06 -12.58 13.50
N TRP A 243 5.99 -11.96 12.99
CA TRP A 243 4.66 -12.05 13.57
C TRP A 243 3.90 -13.31 13.15
N THR A 244 4.42 -14.11 12.21
CA THR A 244 3.71 -15.18 11.50
C THR A 244 3.89 -16.60 12.07
N ARG A 245 4.60 -16.77 13.20
CA ARG A 245 4.75 -18.04 13.96
C ARG A 245 5.03 -19.21 13.02
N ASP A 246 4.10 -20.16 12.90
CA ASP A 246 4.23 -21.40 12.15
C ASP A 246 4.30 -21.17 10.63
N ARG A 247 3.86 -19.99 10.14
CA ARG A 247 4.01 -19.59 8.74
C ARG A 247 5.32 -18.85 8.46
N SER A 248 6.20 -18.68 9.45
CA SER A 248 7.45 -17.93 9.26
C SER A 248 8.38 -18.64 8.27
N VAL A 249 8.93 -17.87 7.33
CA VAL A 249 9.96 -18.37 6.42
C VAL A 249 11.34 -18.19 7.06
N PRO A 250 12.14 -19.27 7.22
CA PRO A 250 13.46 -19.19 7.83
C PRO A 250 14.38 -18.19 7.10
N ASN A 251 15.12 -17.41 7.88
CA ASN A 251 16.10 -16.44 7.37
C ASN A 251 15.53 -15.38 6.40
N ALA A 252 14.21 -15.16 6.37
CA ALA A 252 13.58 -14.19 5.49
C ALA A 252 14.11 -12.77 5.75
N LYS A 253 14.74 -12.16 4.74
CA LYS A 253 15.33 -10.83 4.86
C LYS A 253 14.76 -9.87 3.81
N ASN A 254 14.59 -10.36 2.58
CA ASN A 254 14.00 -9.62 1.49
C ASN A 254 12.80 -10.39 0.93
N CYS A 255 11.73 -9.66 0.67
CA CYS A 255 10.52 -10.16 0.06
C CYS A 255 10.24 -9.40 -1.23
N LEU A 256 9.84 -10.12 -2.28
CA LEU A 256 9.40 -9.53 -3.54
C LEU A 256 7.90 -9.73 -3.68
N GLN A 257 7.19 -8.62 -3.84
CA GLN A 257 5.81 -8.64 -4.30
C GLN A 257 5.75 -8.31 -5.79
N TYR A 258 5.04 -9.13 -6.55
CA TYR A 258 4.72 -8.91 -7.95
C TYR A 258 3.20 -8.89 -8.12
N THR A 259 2.70 -7.91 -8.88
CA THR A 259 1.30 -7.82 -9.27
C THR A 259 1.22 -7.41 -10.73
N LEU A 260 0.44 -8.16 -11.51
CA LEU A 260 0.12 -7.83 -12.90
C LEU A 260 -1.26 -7.19 -12.98
N GLY A 261 -1.32 -5.97 -13.49
CA GLY A 261 -2.57 -5.29 -13.81
C GLY A 261 -3.28 -5.95 -15.00
N PRO A 262 -4.61 -5.78 -15.12
CA PRO A 262 -5.39 -6.32 -16.26
C PRO A 262 -5.00 -5.68 -17.61
N ASP A 263 -4.29 -4.56 -17.58
CA ASP A 263 -3.69 -3.86 -18.72
C ASP A 263 -2.30 -4.41 -19.09
N GLY A 264 -1.83 -5.45 -18.40
CA GLY A 264 -0.49 -6.03 -18.57
C GLY A 264 0.63 -5.26 -17.87
N THR A 265 0.31 -4.20 -17.11
CA THR A 265 1.32 -3.43 -16.37
C THR A 265 1.81 -4.22 -15.16
N ALA A 266 3.12 -4.45 -15.09
CA ALA A 266 3.78 -5.14 -14.00
C ALA A 266 4.20 -4.15 -12.90
N TYR A 267 3.81 -4.44 -11.67
CA TYR A 267 4.19 -3.72 -10.46
C TYR A 267 5.04 -4.62 -9.58
N VAL A 268 6.25 -4.19 -9.27
CA VAL A 268 7.17 -4.92 -8.39
C VAL A 268 7.59 -4.03 -7.23
N THR A 269 7.48 -4.56 -6.01
CA THR A 269 8.00 -3.93 -4.80
C THR A 269 8.83 -4.93 -4.02
N ILE A 270 10.06 -4.55 -3.68
CA ILE A 270 10.96 -5.32 -2.83
C ILE A 270 11.03 -4.63 -1.48
N ILE A 271 10.68 -5.37 -0.44
CA ILE A 271 10.73 -4.92 0.95
C ILE A 271 11.70 -5.78 1.75
N GLY A 272 12.26 -5.22 2.81
CA GLY A 272 13.11 -5.96 3.73
C GLY A 272 13.15 -5.30 5.10
N ARG A 273 13.75 -5.96 6.08
CA ARG A 273 13.94 -5.35 7.41
C ARG A 273 14.80 -4.12 7.31
N SER A 274 14.44 -3.05 8.03
CA SER A 274 15.18 -1.78 8.07
C SER A 274 16.65 -1.97 8.48
N ASP A 275 16.90 -2.86 9.45
CA ASP A 275 18.22 -3.19 10.01
C ASP A 275 19.05 -4.17 9.17
N GLY A 276 18.49 -4.70 8.07
CA GLY A 276 19.15 -5.65 7.19
C GLY A 276 19.43 -7.04 7.80
N LYS A 277 18.88 -7.33 8.99
CA LYS A 277 18.95 -8.67 9.60
C LYS A 277 17.84 -9.57 9.04
N PRO A 278 17.92 -10.90 9.22
CA PRO A 278 16.80 -11.79 8.98
C PRO A 278 15.61 -11.53 9.93
N ALA A 279 14.42 -11.95 9.52
CA ALA A 279 13.22 -11.94 10.33
C ALA A 279 13.47 -12.63 11.68
N PRO A 280 13.11 -12.00 12.80
CA PRO A 280 13.26 -12.61 14.10
C PRO A 280 12.27 -13.77 14.24
N LYS A 281 12.65 -14.77 15.03
CA LYS A 281 11.71 -15.85 15.38
C LYS A 281 10.64 -15.32 16.32
N TRP A 282 9.47 -15.97 16.30
CA TRP A 282 8.32 -15.57 17.11
C TRP A 282 8.66 -15.44 18.60
N GLU A 283 9.42 -16.39 19.15
CA GLU A 283 9.78 -16.46 20.58
C GLU A 283 10.61 -15.24 21.03
N HIS A 284 11.31 -14.59 20.10
CA HIS A 284 12.09 -13.39 20.40
C HIS A 284 11.25 -12.11 20.34
N VAL A 285 10.08 -12.14 19.70
CA VAL A 285 9.23 -10.97 19.51
C VAL A 285 7.91 -11.04 20.25
N GLU A 286 7.47 -12.20 20.74
CA GLU A 286 6.12 -12.38 21.31
C GLU A 286 5.80 -11.47 22.50
N HIS A 287 6.81 -11.02 23.24
CA HIS A 287 6.68 -10.11 24.38
C HIS A 287 7.09 -8.66 24.08
N LEU A 288 7.53 -8.35 22.85
CA LEU A 288 7.92 -7.00 22.47
C LEU A 288 6.69 -6.10 22.36
N ARG A 289 6.85 -4.88 22.86
CA ARG A 289 5.87 -3.80 22.75
C ARG A 289 5.92 -3.18 21.35
N ASP A 290 5.00 -3.58 20.49
CA ASP A 290 4.91 -3.10 19.11
C ASP A 290 3.45 -2.84 18.69
N GLY A 291 3.18 -2.80 17.38
CA GLY A 291 1.84 -2.55 16.85
C GLY A 291 0.78 -3.53 17.38
N ARG A 292 1.16 -4.76 17.77
CA ARG A 292 0.22 -5.75 18.33
C ARG A 292 -0.34 -5.33 19.69
N GLU A 293 0.45 -4.63 20.50
CA GLU A 293 -0.02 -4.10 21.78
C GLU A 293 -1.10 -3.03 21.56
N ARG A 294 -0.86 -2.11 20.61
CA ARG A 294 -1.81 -1.05 20.25
C ARG A 294 -3.08 -1.59 19.58
N LEU A 295 -2.94 -2.66 18.79
CA LEU A 295 -4.07 -3.38 18.21
C LEU A 295 -4.82 -4.22 19.24
N GLY A 296 -4.15 -4.67 20.32
CA GLY A 296 -4.70 -5.61 21.30
C GLY A 296 -4.78 -7.07 20.80
N TYR A 297 -4.17 -7.39 19.66
CA TYR A 297 -4.10 -8.73 19.08
C TYR A 297 -2.97 -8.82 18.05
N ASN A 298 -2.64 -10.04 17.61
CA ASN A 298 -1.73 -10.25 16.49
C ASN A 298 -2.50 -10.38 15.16
N PRO A 299 -2.42 -9.38 14.24
CA PRO A 299 -3.16 -9.39 12.99
C PRO A 299 -2.69 -10.44 11.98
N ALA A 300 -1.52 -11.05 12.20
CA ALA A 300 -1.07 -12.17 11.37
C ALA A 300 -1.89 -13.46 11.60
N PHE A 301 -2.54 -13.62 12.76
CA PHE A 301 -3.31 -14.84 13.11
C PHE A 301 -4.80 -14.64 13.22
N GLU A 302 -5.19 -13.46 13.69
CA GLU A 302 -6.58 -13.18 14.03
C GLU A 302 -7.07 -12.00 13.21
N SER A 303 -8.32 -12.06 12.78
CA SER A 303 -9.02 -10.89 12.26
C SER A 303 -9.97 -10.40 13.35
N ARG A 304 -9.81 -9.14 13.77
CA ARG A 304 -10.71 -8.48 14.73
C ARG A 304 -11.31 -7.21 14.15
N GLY A 305 -12.49 -6.84 14.64
CA GLY A 305 -13.11 -5.57 14.28
C GLY A 305 -12.38 -4.42 14.97
N ILE A 306 -12.63 -3.19 14.55
CA ILE A 306 -12.22 -2.02 15.31
C ILE A 306 -13.34 -1.63 16.28
N THR A 307 -12.98 -1.13 17.45
CA THR A 307 -13.88 -0.48 18.39
C THR A 307 -14.05 1.01 18.04
N SER A 308 -14.96 1.70 18.72
CA SER A 308 -15.09 3.16 18.55
C SER A 308 -13.87 3.86 19.13
N GLU A 309 -13.33 3.34 20.24
CA GLU A 309 -12.13 3.81 20.93
C GLU A 309 -10.91 3.71 20.00
N ASP A 310 -10.73 2.57 19.32
CA ASP A 310 -9.66 2.38 18.32
C ASP A 310 -9.70 3.45 17.24
N TRP A 311 -10.90 3.69 16.69
CA TRP A 311 -11.08 4.70 15.65
C TRP A 311 -10.81 6.09 16.19
N HIS A 312 -11.35 6.46 17.35
CA HIS A 312 -11.13 7.76 17.97
C HIS A 312 -9.66 8.02 18.30
N ALA A 313 -8.91 7.00 18.74
CA ALA A 313 -7.49 7.10 19.10
C ALA A 313 -6.58 7.51 17.94
N VAL A 314 -7.00 7.27 16.69
CA VAL A 314 -6.19 7.60 15.49
C VAL A 314 -6.72 8.79 14.70
N ARG A 315 -7.80 9.45 15.16
CA ARG A 315 -8.31 10.65 14.49
C ARG A 315 -7.35 11.82 14.69
N ALA A 316 -7.48 12.83 13.83
CA ALA A 316 -6.77 14.07 14.02
C ALA A 316 -7.39 14.88 15.17
N ASP A 317 -6.54 15.45 16.00
CA ASP A 317 -6.94 16.25 17.17
C ASP A 317 -7.52 17.61 16.77
N GLU A 318 -7.02 18.18 15.66
CA GLU A 318 -7.40 19.51 15.19
C GLU A 318 -7.96 19.47 13.75
N ALA A 319 -9.01 20.24 13.52
CA ALA A 319 -9.51 20.50 12.18
C ALA A 319 -8.68 21.60 11.52
N PHE A 320 -8.36 21.41 10.24
CA PHE A 320 -7.75 22.43 9.40
C PHE A 320 -8.63 23.67 9.37
N VAL A 321 -8.07 24.77 9.84
CA VAL A 321 -8.59 26.11 9.63
C VAL A 321 -7.77 26.69 8.48
N PRO A 322 -8.37 26.96 7.31
CA PRO A 322 -7.68 27.69 6.27
C PRO A 322 -7.20 29.01 6.86
N GLN A 323 -5.89 29.22 6.94
CA GLN A 323 -5.38 30.57 7.16
C GLN A 323 -5.86 31.39 5.96
N GLU A 324 -6.61 32.47 6.19
CA GLU A 324 -6.81 33.50 5.17
C GLU A 324 -5.44 34.14 4.92
N THR A 325 -4.59 33.47 4.14
CA THR A 325 -3.35 34.06 3.65
C THR A 325 -3.76 35.16 2.68
N GLY A 326 -3.57 36.39 3.13
CA GLY A 326 -4.24 37.57 2.62
C GLY A 326 -3.95 37.94 1.18
N LYS A 327 -4.73 38.94 0.75
CA LYS A 327 -4.80 39.59 -0.57
C LYS A 327 -5.40 38.70 -1.65
N ARG A 328 -6.75 38.73 -1.74
CA ARG A 328 -7.39 38.74 -3.06
C ARG A 328 -6.57 39.71 -3.91
N LEU A 329 -6.02 39.24 -5.02
CA LEU A 329 -5.45 40.10 -6.04
C LEU A 329 -6.48 41.22 -6.26
N SER A 330 -6.20 42.43 -5.75
CA SER A 330 -6.99 43.61 -6.03
C SER A 330 -6.64 44.03 -7.44
N LEU A 331 -6.99 43.18 -8.41
CA LEU A 331 -7.06 43.59 -9.79
C LEU A 331 -8.11 44.69 -9.79
N SER A 332 -7.66 45.92 -9.96
CA SER A 332 -8.52 47.01 -10.39
C SER A 332 -9.39 46.43 -11.49
N ALA A 333 -10.71 46.45 -11.28
CA ALA A 333 -11.64 46.15 -12.34
C ALA A 333 -11.20 47.05 -13.50
N LYS A 334 -10.70 46.46 -14.59
CA LYS A 334 -10.42 47.22 -15.80
C LYS A 334 -11.76 47.84 -16.16
N GLY A 335 -11.89 49.13 -15.87
CA GLY A 335 -13.00 49.97 -16.29
C GLY A 335 -12.95 50.08 -17.79
N GLY A 336 -13.36 49.01 -18.46
CA GLY A 336 -13.80 49.05 -19.85
C GLY A 336 -15.26 49.44 -19.78
N ASP A 337 -15.53 50.68 -20.15
CA ASP A 337 -16.86 51.24 -20.24
C ASP A 337 -17.75 50.35 -21.13
N ARG A 338 -18.58 49.50 -20.50
CA ARG A 338 -19.52 48.62 -21.21
C ARG A 338 -20.52 49.43 -22.04
N ALA A 339 -20.65 50.74 -21.81
CA ALA A 339 -21.46 51.62 -22.63
C ALA A 339 -20.81 51.98 -23.99
N ALA A 340 -19.48 51.88 -24.11
CA ALA A 340 -18.77 52.21 -25.36
C ALA A 340 -18.87 51.09 -26.41
N LEU A 341 -19.02 49.83 -25.99
CA LEU A 341 -19.14 48.66 -26.89
C LEU A 341 -20.56 48.40 -27.42
N ALA A 342 -21.57 49.15 -26.95
CA ALA A 342 -22.94 49.08 -27.45
C ALA A 342 -23.25 50.11 -28.56
N ARG A 343 -22.24 50.88 -29.00
CA ARG A 343 -22.35 51.91 -30.06
C ARG A 343 -21.46 51.62 -31.29
N LEU A 344 -20.90 50.41 -31.38
CA LEU A 344 -20.25 49.86 -32.57
C LEU A 344 -21.08 48.70 -33.11
#